data_AF-A0A9X3W5K6-F1
#
_entry.id   AF-A0A9X3W5K6-F1
#
_cell.length_a   1.000
_cell.length_b   1.000
_cell.length_c   1.000
_cell.angle_alpha   90.00
_cell.angle_beta   90.00
_cell.angle_gamma   90.00
#
_symmetry.space_group_name_H-M   'P 1'
#
loop_
_entity.id
_entity.type
_entity.pdbx_description
1 polymer ?
#
loop_
_entity_poly.entity_id
_entity_poly.type
_entity_poly.pdbx_seq_one_letter_code
_entity_poly.pdbx_strand_id
1 'polypeptide(L)'
;MREAIEASSVLQIDDENPDIVIAIGGDETLMSAFHKYFDQIDHIGFVGIHTGHLGFYTWHELTIEKIIETLSQDKIPMTADPLVQATVTLENGEETVLTGLNEITFRRSIQTIKADVYLNKQLFERFNGDGDSVFQLQRAQLLITSH
;
A
#
# COMPACT_ATOMS: atom_id res chain seq x y z
N MET A 1 4.36 -21.40 13.31
CA MET A 1 5.04 -20.09 13.15
C MET A 1 5.21 -19.38 14.47
N ARG A 2 4.12 -19.00 15.16
CA ARG A 2 4.20 -18.37 16.49
C ARG A 2 5.06 -19.15 17.49
N GLU A 3 4.83 -20.45 17.64
CA GLU A 3 5.65 -21.31 18.52
C GLU A 3 7.13 -21.34 18.12
N ALA A 4 7.44 -21.25 16.82
CA ALA A 4 8.81 -21.25 16.31
C ALA A 4 9.50 -19.88 16.53
N ILE A 5 8.74 -18.78 16.51
CA ILE A 5 9.21 -17.45 16.89
C ILE A 5 9.44 -17.39 18.41
N GLU A 6 8.50 -17.90 19.20
CA GLU A 6 8.60 -17.96 20.67
C GLU A 6 9.76 -18.87 21.14
N ALA A 7 10.13 -19.88 20.35
CA ALA A 7 11.30 -20.72 20.59
C ALA A 7 12.63 -20.08 20.14
N SER A 8 12.60 -18.96 19.41
CA SER A 8 13.80 -18.25 18.97
C SER A 8 14.33 -17.33 20.07
N SER A 9 15.65 -17.31 20.26
CA SER A 9 16.30 -16.37 21.19
C SER A 9 16.57 -14.99 20.59
N VAL A 10 16.29 -14.80 19.29
CA VAL A 10 16.60 -13.57 18.54
C VAL A 10 15.37 -12.89 17.92
N LEU A 11 14.21 -13.56 17.92
CA LEU A 11 12.96 -13.00 17.39
C LEU A 11 11.99 -12.74 18.53
N GLN A 12 11.20 -11.67 18.39
CA GLN A 12 10.13 -11.30 19.32
C GLN A 12 8.88 -10.92 18.54
N ILE A 13 7.71 -11.04 19.18
CA ILE A 13 6.44 -10.61 18.60
C ILE A 13 6.11 -9.25 19.22
N ASP A 14 6.06 -8.22 18.39
CA ASP A 14 5.62 -6.87 18.75
C ASP A 14 4.51 -6.45 17.77
N ASP A 15 3.29 -6.32 18.28
CA ASP A 15 2.14 -5.92 17.48
C ASP A 15 2.06 -4.40 17.29
N GLU A 16 2.80 -3.60 18.07
CA GLU A 16 2.73 -2.13 18.10
C GLU A 16 3.84 -1.50 17.25
N ASN A 17 5.08 -1.99 17.38
CA ASN A 17 6.24 -1.47 16.65
C ASN A 17 7.12 -2.61 16.09
N PRO A 18 6.62 -3.38 15.10
CA PRO A 18 7.39 -4.44 14.47
C PRO A 18 8.49 -3.87 13.56
N ASP A 19 9.60 -4.61 13.38
CA ASP A 19 10.54 -4.34 12.28
C ASP A 19 10.06 -4.98 10.97
N ILE A 20 9.36 -6.12 11.08
CA ILE A 20 8.88 -6.91 9.95
C ILE A 20 7.47 -7.41 10.21
N VAL A 21 6.58 -7.21 9.23
CA VAL A 21 5.20 -7.68 9.23
C VAL A 21 5.05 -8.81 8.21
N ILE A 22 4.57 -9.96 8.67
CA ILE A 22 4.38 -11.15 7.84
C ILE A 22 2.88 -11.40 7.65
N ALA A 23 2.40 -11.22 6.42
CA ALA A 23 1.01 -11.47 6.05
C ALA A 23 0.88 -12.86 5.43
N ILE A 24 0.07 -13.74 6.04
CA ILE A 24 -0.19 -15.10 5.54
C ILE A 24 -1.55 -15.12 4.86
N GLY A 25 -1.56 -15.18 3.53
CA GLY A 25 -2.79 -15.10 2.73
C GLY A 25 -2.54 -14.54 1.33
N GLY A 26 -3.56 -13.92 0.72
CA GLY A 26 -3.45 -13.25 -0.58
C GLY A 26 -2.86 -11.85 -0.48
N ASP A 27 -2.79 -11.17 -1.62
CA ASP A 27 -2.40 -9.75 -1.67
C ASP A 27 -3.31 -8.88 -0.79
N GLU A 28 -4.61 -9.18 -0.73
CA GLU A 28 -5.54 -8.48 0.17
C GLU A 28 -5.10 -8.54 1.65
N THR A 29 -4.54 -9.67 2.08
CA THR A 29 -4.04 -9.84 3.45
C THR A 29 -2.81 -8.95 3.68
N LEU A 30 -1.91 -8.88 2.71
CA LEU A 30 -0.75 -8.00 2.78
C LEU A 30 -1.15 -6.52 2.77
N MET A 31 -2.12 -6.15 1.93
CA MET A 31 -2.63 -4.77 1.87
C MET A 31 -3.32 -4.37 3.18
N SER A 32 -4.08 -5.28 3.78
CA SER A 32 -4.68 -5.04 5.09
C SER A 32 -3.61 -4.84 6.17
N ALA A 33 -2.50 -5.57 6.10
CA ALA A 33 -1.39 -5.41 7.03
C ALA A 33 -0.65 -4.08 6.79
N PHE A 34 -0.39 -3.73 5.53
CA PHE A 34 0.19 -2.45 5.14
C PHE A 34 -0.63 -1.27 5.66
N HIS A 35 -1.96 -1.30 5.50
CA HIS A 35 -2.83 -0.24 6.03
C HIS A 35 -2.86 -0.19 7.56
N LYS A 36 -2.77 -1.32 8.26
CA LYS A 36 -2.71 -1.35 9.73
C LYS A 36 -1.49 -0.60 10.26
N TYR A 37 -0.35 -0.75 9.59
CA TYR A 37 0.93 -0.19 9.98
C TYR A 37 1.33 1.03 9.14
N PHE A 38 0.37 1.67 8.48
CA PHE A 38 0.63 2.70 7.48
C PHE A 38 1.50 3.86 8.01
N ASP A 39 1.30 4.26 9.27
CA ASP A 39 2.06 5.35 9.90
C ASP A 39 3.52 5.00 10.24
N GLN A 40 3.92 3.75 10.03
CA GLN A 40 5.22 3.20 10.40
C GLN A 40 5.96 2.54 9.21
N ILE A 41 5.43 2.69 7.99
CA ILE A 41 5.93 1.99 6.79
C ILE A 41 7.37 2.37 6.40
N ASP A 42 7.91 3.46 6.93
CA ASP A 42 9.28 3.92 6.66
C ASP A 42 10.36 3.00 7.25
N HIS A 43 10.03 2.23 8.30
CA HIS A 43 10.96 1.30 8.95
C HIS A 43 10.50 -0.16 8.96
N ILE A 44 9.28 -0.44 8.51
CA ILE A 44 8.70 -1.79 8.50
C ILE A 44 8.94 -2.50 7.17
N GLY A 45 9.50 -3.71 7.22
CA GLY A 45 9.51 -4.63 6.10
C GLY A 45 8.21 -5.45 6.00
N PHE A 46 7.60 -5.53 4.83
CA PHE A 46 6.39 -6.33 4.60
C PHE A 46 6.73 -7.61 3.82
N VAL A 47 6.29 -8.76 4.33
CA VAL A 47 6.48 -10.07 3.68
C VAL A 47 5.13 -10.75 3.49
N GLY A 48 4.76 -10.98 2.24
CA GLY A 48 3.55 -11.74 1.88
C GLY A 48 3.84 -13.21 1.64
N ILE A 49 3.23 -14.09 2.43
CA ILE A 49 3.28 -15.56 2.26
C ILE A 49 1.94 -16.03 1.70
N HIS A 50 1.95 -16.52 0.47
CA HIS A 50 0.72 -17.05 -0.14
C HIS A 50 0.49 -18.53 0.16
N THR A 51 -0.75 -18.90 0.50
CA THR A 51 -1.17 -20.30 0.76
C THR A 51 -2.05 -20.90 -0.34
N GLY A 52 -2.03 -20.35 -1.56
CA GLY A 52 -2.91 -20.68 -2.71
C GLY A 52 -2.36 -20.28 -4.11
N HIS A 53 -3.12 -19.51 -4.92
CA HIS A 53 -2.71 -18.98 -6.24
C HIS A 53 -1.74 -17.78 -6.18
N LEU A 54 -0.71 -17.76 -7.05
CA LEU A 54 0.30 -16.68 -7.14
C LEU A 54 -0.33 -15.26 -7.13
N GLY A 55 0.04 -14.45 -6.13
CA GLY A 55 -0.33 -13.02 -6.04
C GLY A 55 0.80 -12.10 -6.51
N PHE A 56 0.48 -10.82 -6.70
CA PHE A 56 1.41 -9.79 -7.20
C PHE A 56 2.47 -9.42 -6.16
N TYR A 57 2.09 -9.36 -4.88
CA TYR A 57 2.98 -9.01 -3.77
C TYR A 57 3.38 -10.19 -2.90
N THR A 58 2.74 -11.34 -3.12
CA THR A 58 2.93 -12.53 -2.30
C THR A 58 3.77 -13.55 -3.05
N TRP A 59 5.00 -13.77 -2.59
CA TRP A 59 5.95 -14.66 -3.25
C TRP A 59 5.72 -16.10 -2.79
N HIS A 60 5.56 -16.99 -3.77
CA HIS A 60 5.53 -18.44 -3.52
C HIS A 60 6.97 -18.91 -3.24
N GLU A 61 7.14 -19.88 -2.33
CA GLU A 61 8.34 -20.73 -2.12
C GLU A 61 9.24 -20.51 -0.88
N LEU A 62 8.98 -19.53 0.00
CA LEU A 62 9.66 -19.52 1.30
C LEU A 62 8.89 -20.30 2.36
N THR A 63 9.47 -21.41 2.83
CA THR A 63 8.93 -22.12 4.01
C THR A 63 9.14 -21.26 5.26
N ILE A 64 8.28 -21.42 6.27
CA ILE A 64 8.34 -20.66 7.52
C ILE A 64 9.73 -20.78 8.18
N GLU A 65 10.35 -21.95 8.08
CA GLU A 65 11.69 -22.22 8.62
C GLU A 65 12.76 -21.37 7.93
N LYS A 66 12.71 -21.25 6.59
CA LYS A 66 13.63 -20.40 5.84
C LYS A 66 13.43 -18.92 6.15
N ILE A 67 12.19 -18.50 6.41
CA ILE A 67 11.88 -17.13 6.82
C ILE A 67 12.52 -16.86 8.18
N ILE A 68 12.32 -17.75 9.16
CA ILE A 68 12.93 -17.62 10.50
C ILE A 68 14.46 -17.61 10.42
N GLU A 69 15.05 -18.49 9.61
CA GLU A 69 16.51 -18.52 9.41
C GLU A 69 17.02 -17.21 8.79
N THR A 70 16.33 -16.68 7.79
CA THR A 70 16.73 -15.44 7.10
C THR A 70 16.57 -14.22 8.00
N LEU A 71 15.47 -14.16 8.77
CA LEU A 71 15.23 -13.12 9.79
C LEU A 71 16.31 -13.14 10.86
N SER A 72 16.70 -14.34 11.33
CA SER A 72 17.74 -14.50 12.35
C SER A 72 19.14 -14.09 11.88
N GLN A 73 19.34 -13.98 10.56
CA GLN A 73 20.62 -13.59 9.95
C GLN A 73 20.66 -12.11 9.53
N ASP A 74 19.59 -11.35 9.71
CA ASP A 74 19.49 -9.92 9.35
C ASP A 74 19.78 -9.65 7.85
N LYS A 75 19.41 -10.62 7.00
CA LYS A 75 19.80 -10.69 5.58
C LYS A 75 18.64 -10.56 4.60
N ILE A 76 17.47 -10.10 5.04
CA ILE A 76 16.36 -9.93 4.10
C ILE A 76 16.64 -8.69 3.24
N PRO A 77 16.89 -8.83 1.93
CA PRO A 77 17.03 -7.67 1.07
C PRO A 77 15.70 -6.93 1.02
N MET A 78 15.67 -5.71 1.54
CA MET A 78 14.51 -4.84 1.45
C MET A 78 14.51 -4.16 0.09
N THR A 79 13.37 -4.20 -0.60
CA THR A 79 13.13 -3.40 -1.79
C THR A 79 12.11 -2.34 -1.45
N ALA A 80 12.44 -1.08 -1.75
CA ALA A 80 11.48 0.00 -1.63
C ALA A 80 10.57 0.00 -2.86
N ASP A 81 9.29 -0.21 -2.65
CA ASP A 81 8.27 0.05 -3.66
C ASP A 81 7.82 1.51 -3.54
N PRO A 82 7.68 2.24 -4.66
CA PRO A 82 7.15 3.60 -4.62
C PRO A 82 5.73 3.59 -4.04
N LEU A 83 5.22 4.76 -3.63
CA LEU A 83 3.82 4.95 -3.27
C LEU A 83 3.21 6.00 -4.19
N VAL A 84 1.90 5.91 -4.42
CA VAL A 84 1.14 6.99 -5.03
C VAL A 84 0.62 7.92 -3.93
N GLN A 85 0.76 9.23 -4.13
CA GLN A 85 0.29 10.23 -3.18
C GLN A 85 -0.61 11.22 -3.92
N ALA A 86 -1.73 11.60 -3.30
CA ALA A 86 -2.62 12.63 -3.77
C ALA A 86 -2.87 13.67 -2.66
N THR A 87 -2.81 14.94 -3.00
CA THR A 87 -3.28 16.03 -2.13
C THR A 87 -4.69 16.40 -2.57
N VAL A 88 -5.63 16.29 -1.65
CA VAL A 88 -7.03 16.68 -1.83
C VAL A 88 -7.23 18.01 -1.14
N THR A 89 -7.57 19.04 -1.92
CA THR A 89 -7.92 20.36 -1.39
C THR A 89 -9.42 20.57 -1.61
N LEU A 90 -10.16 20.79 -0.53
CA LEU A 90 -11.59 21.09 -0.57
C LEU A 90 -11.83 22.58 -0.82
N GLU A 91 -13.05 22.95 -1.23
CA GLU A 91 -13.41 24.35 -1.52
C GLU A 91 -13.27 25.28 -0.30
N ASN A 92 -13.42 24.74 0.91
CA ASN A 92 -13.21 25.45 2.16
C ASN A 92 -11.72 25.69 2.49
N GLY A 93 -10.80 25.21 1.64
CA GLY A 93 -9.35 25.28 1.82
C GLY A 93 -8.76 24.19 2.71
N GLU A 94 -9.56 23.23 3.17
CA GLU A 94 -9.08 22.07 3.91
C GLU A 94 -8.27 21.15 2.99
N GLU A 95 -7.08 20.77 3.45
CA GLU A 95 -6.19 19.87 2.71
C GLU A 95 -6.04 18.54 3.43
N THR A 96 -6.11 17.45 2.67
CA THR A 96 -5.83 16.10 3.15
C THR A 96 -4.89 15.41 2.17
N VAL A 97 -3.93 14.67 2.71
CA VAL A 97 -3.02 13.83 1.92
C VAL A 97 -3.53 12.39 1.96
N LEU A 98 -3.68 11.81 0.78
CA LEU A 98 -3.95 10.38 0.59
C LEU A 98 -2.68 9.73 0.06
N THR A 99 -2.39 8.53 0.54
CA THR A 99 -1.29 7.71 0.04
C THR A 99 -1.84 6.31 -0.22
N GLY A 100 -1.45 5.73 -1.35
CA GLY A 100 -1.85 4.38 -1.76
C GLY A 100 -0.64 3.57 -2.20
N LEU A 101 -0.72 2.25 -2.00
CA LEU A 101 0.29 1.35 -2.54
C LEU A 101 0.12 1.24 -4.06
N ASN A 102 -1.06 0.95 -4.60
CA ASN A 102 -1.24 0.73 -6.05
C ASN A 102 -1.86 1.93 -6.76
N GLU A 103 -3.05 2.31 -6.30
CA GLU A 103 -3.87 3.36 -6.89
C GLU A 103 -4.62 4.14 -5.82
N ILE A 104 -5.04 5.35 -6.19
CA ILE A 104 -6.04 6.13 -5.47
C ILE A 104 -7.22 6.32 -6.42
N THR A 105 -8.40 5.85 -6.03
CA THR A 105 -9.61 5.97 -6.84
C THR A 105 -10.59 6.96 -6.23
N PHE A 106 -11.06 7.90 -7.04
CA PHE A 106 -12.14 8.81 -6.71
C PHE A 106 -13.44 8.28 -7.31
N ARG A 107 -14.42 7.97 -6.46
CA ARG A 107 -15.76 7.52 -6.89
C ARG A 107 -16.84 8.32 -6.20
N ARG A 108 -17.94 8.53 -6.91
CA ARG A 108 -19.16 9.11 -6.37
C ARG A 108 -20.28 8.08 -6.50
N SER A 109 -21.02 7.85 -5.42
CA SER A 109 -21.95 6.73 -5.32
C SER A 109 -23.29 6.93 -6.05
N ILE A 110 -23.65 8.18 -6.41
CA ILE A 110 -25.01 8.52 -6.87
C ILE A 110 -25.01 9.31 -8.20
N GLN A 111 -23.95 10.04 -8.53
CA GLN A 111 -23.91 10.93 -9.70
C GLN A 111 -22.57 10.83 -10.41
N THR A 112 -22.56 11.09 -11.71
CA THR A 112 -21.31 11.18 -12.48
C THR A 112 -20.45 12.33 -11.96
N ILE A 113 -19.15 12.08 -11.91
CA ILE A 113 -18.11 13.07 -11.67
C ILE A 113 -17.86 13.80 -12.97
N LYS A 114 -17.86 15.13 -12.91
CA LYS A 114 -17.29 16.00 -13.94
C LYS A 114 -16.02 16.61 -13.39
N ALA A 115 -14.90 16.43 -14.07
CA ALA A 115 -13.61 16.94 -13.61
C ALA A 115 -12.78 17.40 -14.80
N ASP A 116 -12.03 18.49 -14.61
CA ASP A 116 -10.95 18.86 -15.51
C ASP A 116 -9.67 18.17 -15.00
N VAL A 117 -9.12 17.28 -15.82
CA VAL A 117 -7.92 16.51 -15.49
C VAL A 117 -6.71 17.25 -16.06
N TYR A 118 -5.72 17.51 -15.20
CA TYR A 118 -4.50 18.21 -15.59
C TYR A 118 -3.30 17.27 -15.50
N LEU A 119 -2.46 17.28 -16.53
CA LEU A 119 -1.14 16.65 -16.51
C LEU A 119 -0.08 17.73 -16.63
N ASN A 120 0.85 17.81 -15.68
CA ASN A 120 1.89 18.85 -15.64
C ASN A 120 1.32 20.28 -15.78
N LYS A 121 0.20 20.55 -15.09
CA LYS A 121 -0.55 21.83 -15.11
C LYS A 121 -1.18 22.20 -16.46
N GLN A 122 -1.20 21.29 -17.43
CA GLN A 122 -1.89 21.47 -18.70
C GLN A 122 -3.18 20.66 -18.68
N LEU A 123 -4.27 21.26 -19.18
CA LEU A 123 -5.55 20.55 -19.32
C LEU A 123 -5.31 19.36 -20.26
N PHE A 124 -5.43 18.15 -19.71
CA PHE A 124 -5.27 16.92 -20.44
C PHE A 124 -6.60 16.47 -21.01
N GLU A 125 -7.63 16.39 -20.16
CA GLU A 125 -8.98 16.04 -20.59
C GLU A 125 -10.06 16.60 -19.67
N ARG A 126 -11.30 16.56 -20.14
CA ARG A 126 -12.49 16.80 -19.32
C ARG A 126 -13.20 15.47 -19.11
N PHE A 127 -13.09 14.95 -17.89
CA PHE A 127 -13.69 13.67 -17.51
C PHE A 127 -15.17 13.84 -17.18
N ASN A 128 -15.99 12.89 -17.64
CA ASN A 128 -17.40 12.76 -17.25
C ASN A 128 -17.79 11.28 -17.14
N GLY A 129 -17.81 10.74 -15.92
CA GLY A 129 -18.05 9.32 -15.66
C GLY A 129 -18.23 9.01 -14.17
N ASP A 130 -18.28 7.73 -13.81
CA ASP A 130 -18.63 7.28 -12.45
C ASP A 130 -17.46 7.35 -11.44
N GLY A 131 -16.24 7.48 -11.93
CA GLY A 131 -15.04 7.55 -11.12
C GLY A 131 -13.77 7.60 -11.97
N ASP A 132 -12.69 8.09 -11.37
CA ASP A 132 -11.37 8.15 -11.99
C ASP A 132 -10.32 7.56 -11.04
N SER A 133 -9.25 6.99 -11.59
CA SER A 133 -8.19 6.31 -10.85
C SER A 133 -6.83 6.90 -11.18
N VAL A 134 -6.11 7.30 -10.14
CA VAL A 134 -4.69 7.65 -10.22
C VAL A 134 -3.88 6.41 -9.90
N PHE A 135 -3.10 5.94 -10.87
CA PHE A 135 -2.20 4.79 -10.70
C PHE A 135 -0.76 5.24 -10.40
N GLN A 136 0.07 4.31 -9.91
CA GLN A 136 1.52 4.48 -9.73
C GLN A 136 2.35 4.90 -10.97
N LEU A 137 1.74 5.25 -12.09
CA LEU A 137 2.42 5.81 -13.25
C LEU A 137 2.68 7.31 -13.02
N GLN A 138 3.84 7.61 -12.44
CA GLN A 138 4.51 8.93 -12.37
C GLN A 138 3.60 10.18 -12.32
N ARG A 139 3.43 10.74 -11.11
CA ARG A 139 3.01 12.13 -10.82
C ARG A 139 1.86 12.66 -11.71
N ALA A 140 0.62 12.31 -11.36
CA ALA A 140 -0.56 13.08 -11.76
C ALA A 140 -1.06 13.94 -10.58
N GLN A 141 -1.18 15.25 -10.77
CA GLN A 141 -1.93 16.12 -9.86
C GLN A 141 -3.37 16.16 -10.37
N LEU A 142 -4.29 15.50 -9.67
CA LEU A 142 -5.71 15.57 -10.00
C LEU A 142 -6.36 16.69 -9.15
N LEU A 143 -6.76 17.78 -9.80
CA LEU A 143 -7.56 18.84 -9.18
C LEU A 143 -9.03 18.59 -9.52
N ILE A 144 -9.81 18.03 -8.59
CA ILE A 144 -11.25 17.88 -8.75
C ILE A 144 -11.92 19.13 -8.18
N THR A 145 -12.42 20.02 -9.06
CA THR A 145 -13.31 21.12 -8.65
C THR A 145 -14.76 20.71 -8.87
N SER A 146 -15.58 20.71 -7.82
CA SER A 146 -17.03 20.69 -7.98
C SER A 146 -17.53 22.06 -8.47
N HIS A 147 -18.57 22.05 -9.30
CA HIS A 147 -19.45 23.19 -9.55
C HIS A 147 -20.84 22.87 -9.01
#